data_AF-A0A970YEU6-F1
#
_entry.id   AF-A0A970YEU6-F1
#
_cell.length_a   1.000
_cell.length_b   1.000
_cell.length_c   1.000
_cell.angle_alpha   90.00
_cell.angle_beta   90.00
_cell.angle_gamma   90.00
#
_symmetry.space_group_name_H-M   'P 1'
#
loop_
_entity.id
_entity.type
_entity.pdbx_description
1 polymer ?
#
loop_
_entity_poly.entity_id
_entity_poly.type
_entity_poly.pdbx_seq_one_letter_code
_entity_poly.pdbx_strand_id
1 'polypeptide(L)' 'MAVRIGFIGTGGIAQMHMRNLQRIPDAQVVGMYDVAPDRARSAAALFPGCQV' A
#
# COMPACT_ATOMS: atom_id res chain seq x y z
N MET A 1 -13.63 9.20 8.89
CA MET A 1 -14.03 8.11 7.95
C MET A 1 -12.84 7.96 7.02
N ALA A 2 -12.17 6.81 7.00
CA ALA A 2 -10.91 6.69 6.27
C ALA A 2 -11.12 6.52 4.76
N VAL A 3 -10.30 7.22 3.97
CA VAL A 3 -10.18 7.01 2.53
C VAL A 3 -9.44 5.69 2.28
N ARG A 4 -10.07 4.79 1.54
CA ARG A 4 -9.52 3.48 1.17
C ARG A 4 -8.70 3.61 -0.11
N ILE A 5 -7.44 3.22 -0.06
CA ILE A 5 -6.45 3.46 -1.12
C ILE A 5 -5.91 2.13 -1.65
N GLY A 6 -5.93 1.97 -2.97
CA GLY A 6 -5.21 0.92 -3.67
C GLY A 6 -3.94 1.47 -4.32
N PHE A 7 -2.84 0.72 -4.27
CA PHE A 7 -1.58 1.06 -4.94
C PHE A 7 -1.34 0.16 -6.15
N ILE A 8 -0.99 0.75 -7.30
CA ILE A 8 -0.50 0.05 -8.48
C ILE A 8 0.97 0.43 -8.67
N GLY A 9 1.85 -0.55 -8.51
CA GLY A 9 3.30 -0.37 -8.45
C GLY A 9 3.79 -0.21 -7.01
N THR A 10 4.82 -0.97 -6.65
CA THR A 10 5.38 -1.04 -5.29
C THR A 10 6.85 -0.61 -5.21
N GLY A 11 7.30 0.14 -6.23
CA GLY A 11 8.66 0.69 -6.32
C GLY A 11 8.98 1.77 -5.28
N GLY A 12 10.21 2.30 -5.31
CA GLY A 12 10.73 3.20 -4.27
C GLY A 12 9.88 4.45 -4.00
N ILE A 13 9.30 5.05 -5.04
CA ILE A 13 8.39 6.20 -4.92
C ILE A 13 7.09 5.79 -4.21
N ALA A 14 6.49 4.66 -4.60
CA ALA A 14 5.30 4.14 -3.95
C ALA A 14 5.55 3.86 -2.46
N GLN A 15 6.72 3.31 -2.12
CA GLN A 15 7.13 3.08 -0.73
C GLN A 15 7.22 4.38 0.08
N MET A 16 7.69 5.48 -0.53
CA MET A 16 7.69 6.80 0.12
C MET A 16 6.26 7.31 0.37
N HIS A 17 5.37 7.22 -0.61
CA HIS A 17 3.96 7.61 -0.43
C HIS A 17 3.28 6.78 0.66
N MET A 18 3.47 5.47 0.63
CA MET A 18 2.98 4.52 1.63
C MET A 18 3.43 4.89 3.06
N ARG A 19 4.72 5.20 3.27
CA ARG A 19 5.23 5.65 4.58
C ARG A 19 4.60 6.98 5.05
N ASN A 20 4.35 7.91 4.13
CA ASN A 20 3.71 9.18 4.48
C ASN A 20 2.23 8.99 4.81
N LEU A 21 1.52 8.12 4.08
CA LEU A 21 0.11 7.80 4.33
C LEU A 21 -0.11 7.14 5.71
N GLN A 22 0.84 6.35 6.21
CA GLN A 22 0.77 5.79 7.58
C GLN A 22 0.70 6.87 8.67
N ARG A 23 1.06 8.12 8.38
CA ARG A 23 0.98 9.26 9.30
C ARG A 23 -0.36 10.00 9.21
N ILE A 24 -1.25 9.61 8.30
CA ILE A 24 -2.54 10.25 8.06
C ILE A 24 -3.63 9.28 8.59
N PRO A 25 -4.23 9.55 9.77
CA PRO A 25 -5.18 8.63 10.39
C PRO A 25 -6.40 8.31 9.52
N ASP A 26 -6.80 9.24 8.66
CA ASP A 26 -7.92 9.08 7.73
C ASP A 26 -7.51 8.45 6.38
N ALA A 27 -6.32 7.85 6.27
CA ALA A 27 -5.89 7.11 5.09
C ALA A 27 -5.61 5.64 5.41
N GLN A 28 -6.21 4.74 4.63
CA GLN A 28 -6.02 3.30 4.78
C GLN A 28 -5.65 2.65 3.45
N VAL A 29 -4.46 2.07 3.36
CA VAL A 29 -4.06 1.23 2.22
C VAL A 29 -4.74 -0.13 2.35
N VAL A 30 -5.55 -0.50 1.36
CA VAL A 30 -6.38 -1.73 1.38
C VAL A 30 -6.12 -2.64 0.19
N GLY A 31 -5.36 -2.20 -0.81
CA GLY A 31 -5.05 -2.98 -2.00
C GLY A 31 -3.67 -2.68 -2.55
N MET A 32 -3.02 -3.70 -3.11
CA MET A 32 -1.67 -3.62 -3.68
C MET A 32 -1.59 -4.42 -4.97
N TYR A 33 -1.01 -3.87 -6.01
CA TYR A 33 -0.72 -4.57 -7.25
C TYR A 33 0.70 -4.24 -7.73
N ASP A 34 1.39 -5.23 -8.29
CA ASP A 34 2.65 -5.06 -8.99
C ASP A 34 2.77 -6.13 -10.07
N VAL A 35 3.46 -5.82 -11.18
CA VAL A 35 3.74 -6.80 -12.25
C VAL A 35 4.62 -7.94 -11.74
N ALA A 36 5.44 -7.70 -10.71
CA ALA A 36 6.17 -8.73 -9.99
C ALA A 36 5.37 -9.11 -8.70
N PRO A 37 4.63 -10.24 -8.69
CA PRO A 37 3.67 -10.56 -7.62
C PRO A 37 4.28 -10.58 -6.22
N ASP A 38 5.54 -11.01 -6.10
CA ASP A 38 6.22 -11.05 -4.80
C ASP A 38 6.46 -9.65 -4.23
N ARG A 39 6.66 -8.64 -5.08
CA ARG A 39 6.77 -7.24 -4.61
C ARG A 39 5.44 -6.72 -4.08
N ALA A 40 4.33 -7.06 -4.75
CA ALA A 40 2.99 -6.73 -4.28
C ALA A 40 2.70 -7.38 -2.91
N ARG A 41 3.02 -8.67 -2.77
CA ARG A 41 2.89 -9.41 -1.50
C ARG A 41 3.74 -8.83 -0.38
N SER A 42 5.02 -8.55 -0.65
CA SER A 42 5.93 -7.96 0.35
C SER A 42 5.46 -6.58 0.80
N ALA A 43 4.97 -5.75 -0.12
CA ALA A 43 4.45 -4.43 0.24
C ALA A 43 3.13 -4.53 1.02
N ALA A 44 2.20 -5.39 0.59
CA ALA A 44 0.91 -5.57 1.28
C ALA A 44 1.06 -6.08 2.70
N ALA A 45 2.10 -6.89 2.99
CA ALA A 45 2.39 -7.37 4.34
C ALA A 45 2.67 -6.23 5.35
N LEU A 46 2.99 -5.02 4.90
CA LEU A 46 3.17 -3.84 5.74
C LEU A 46 1.84 -3.20 6.19
N PHE A 47 0.72 -3.63 5.62
CA PHE A 47 -0.59 -3.02 5.81
C PHE A 47 -1.63 -4.07 6.24
N PRO A 48 -2.12 -4.01 7.48
CA PRO A 48 -3.15 -4.94 7.95
C PRO A 48 -4.40 -4.93 7.07
N GLY A 49 -4.79 -6.12 6.59
CA GLY A 49 -5.98 -6.30 5.75
C GLY A 49 -5.83 -5.85 4.30
N CYS A 50 -4.61 -5.56 3.83
CA CYS A 50 -4.35 -5.21 2.44
C CYS A 50 -4.44 -6.45 1.53
N GLN A 51 -5.22 -6.34 0.45
CA GLN A 51 -5.38 -7.39 -0.56
C GLN A 51 -4.35 -7.22 -1.69
N VAL A 52 -3.95 -8.35 -2.29
CA VAL A 52 -3.01 -8.40 -3.42
C VAL A 52 -3.70 -9.00 -4.64
#